data_AF-A0A7C8IGJ0-F1
#
_entry.id   AF-A0A7C8IGJ0-F1
#
_cell.length_a   1.000
_cell.length_b   1.000
_cell.length_c   1.000
_cell.angle_alpha   90.00
_cell.angle_beta   90.00
_cell.angle_gamma   90.00
#
_symmetry.space_group_name_H-M   'P 1'
#
loop_
_entity.id
_entity.type
_entity.pdbx_description
1 polymer ?
#
loop_
_entity_poly.entity_id
_entity_poly.type
_entity_poly.pdbx_seq_one_letter_code
_entity_poly.pdbx_strand_id
1 'polypeptide(L)'
;MRFTTAFVASVGLAAVHAVPLALPDATGCRVDLAPTLAQPQNAASNIVFSTLSKWVNSTQSLYFSTSYLDTRNTTKAPFSVVFKDNMIPDFQTTDSIAAVLNTWVGTYLAGGATPKSDDFAITGVNCS
;
A
#
# COMPACT_ATOMS: atom_id res chain seq x y z
N MET A 1 29.24 47.81 24.31
CA MET A 1 29.93 46.66 23.69
C MET A 1 28.88 45.59 23.41
N ARG A 2 28.95 44.99 22.21
CA ARG A 2 28.00 44.02 21.63
C ARG A 2 28.09 42.62 22.28
N PHE A 3 27.18 41.75 21.82
CA PHE A 3 27.16 40.26 21.76
C PHE A 3 26.03 39.65 22.61
N THR A 4 25.17 38.71 22.18
CA THR A 4 24.74 38.14 20.89
C THR A 4 23.45 37.36 21.22
N THR A 5 22.41 37.46 20.38
CA THR A 5 21.18 36.66 20.49
C THR A 5 21.43 35.21 20.05
N ALA A 6 20.97 34.23 20.82
CA ALA A 6 20.85 32.84 20.37
C ALA A 6 19.40 32.36 20.55
N PHE A 7 18.74 32.16 19.41
CA PHE A 7 17.48 31.42 19.28
C PHE A 7 17.73 29.95 19.64
N VAL A 8 16.91 29.38 20.53
CA VAL A 8 16.77 27.93 20.65
C VAL A 8 15.38 27.57 20.13
N ALA A 9 15.35 27.13 18.88
CA ALA A 9 14.24 26.37 18.33
C ALA A 9 14.53 24.90 18.57
N SER A 10 13.63 24.18 19.23
CA SER A 10 13.68 22.71 19.31
C SER A 10 12.26 22.15 19.25
N VAL A 11 11.81 22.03 18.00
CA VAL A 11 11.17 20.87 17.36
C VAL A 11 10.41 19.91 18.28
N GLY A 12 9.08 19.91 18.15
CA GLY A 12 8.24 18.85 18.69
C GLY A 12 8.54 17.52 18.02
N LEU A 13 8.81 16.49 18.82
CA LEU A 13 8.94 15.12 18.32
C LEU A 13 7.55 14.50 18.13
N ALA A 14 7.30 14.12 16.88
CA ALA A 14 6.12 13.40 16.44
C ALA A 14 5.96 12.06 17.16
N ALA A 15 4.70 11.69 17.42
CA ALA A 15 4.31 10.38 17.92
C ALA A 15 4.81 9.27 16.98
N VAL A 16 5.73 8.45 17.48
CA VAL A 16 6.18 7.21 16.82
C VAL A 16 5.02 6.24 16.88
N HIS A 17 4.31 6.07 15.76
CA HIS A 17 3.30 5.04 15.64
C HIS A 17 3.99 3.68 15.77
N ALA A 18 3.48 2.86 16.69
CA ALA A 18 3.94 1.51 16.93
C ALA A 18 4.02 0.75 15.60
N VAL A 19 5.24 0.34 15.24
CA VAL A 19 5.49 -0.61 14.15
C VAL A 19 4.78 -1.91 14.54
N PRO A 20 3.78 -2.39 13.78
CA PRO A 20 3.26 -3.73 14.02
C PRO A 20 4.39 -4.71 13.70
N LEU A 21 4.69 -5.61 14.63
CA LEU A 21 5.61 -6.74 14.43
C LEU A 21 5.31 -7.39 13.07
N ALA A 22 6.25 -7.25 12.13
CA ALA A 22 6.20 -7.90 10.84
C ALA A 22 6.18 -9.42 11.07
N LEU A 23 5.09 -10.06 10.64
CA LEU A 23 5.07 -11.51 10.42
C LEU A 23 6.13 -11.86 9.37
N PRO A 24 6.75 -13.05 9.43
CA PRO A 24 7.86 -13.42 8.55
C PRO A 24 7.48 -13.13 7.10
N ASP A 25 8.34 -12.40 6.41
CA ASP A 25 8.15 -11.91 5.05
C ASP A 25 7.76 -13.10 4.17
N ALA A 26 6.47 -13.18 3.82
CA ALA A 26 6.12 -13.85 2.59
C ALA A 26 6.80 -13.02 1.50
N THR A 27 7.79 -13.60 0.85
CA THR A 27 8.54 -12.98 -0.23
C THR A 27 7.56 -12.41 -1.27
N GLY A 28 7.86 -11.22 -1.77
CA GLY A 28 6.97 -10.49 -2.68
C GLY A 28 6.85 -9.00 -2.36
N CYS A 29 5.71 -8.40 -2.71
CA CYS A 29 5.51 -6.96 -2.65
C CYS A 29 4.29 -6.56 -1.84
N ARG A 30 4.51 -5.79 -0.77
CA ARG A 30 3.49 -5.16 0.06
C ARG A 30 3.12 -3.78 -0.48
N VAL A 31 1.83 -3.52 -0.61
CA VAL A 31 1.25 -2.21 -0.94
C VAL A 31 0.57 -1.66 0.31
N ASP A 32 1.06 -0.52 0.80
CA ASP A 32 0.53 0.21 1.95
C ASP A 32 -0.56 1.18 1.53
N LEU A 33 -1.62 1.25 2.35
CA LEU A 33 -2.86 1.94 2.01
C LEU A 33 -3.33 2.85 3.16
N ALA A 34 -3.79 4.05 2.82
CA ALA A 34 -4.47 4.96 3.73
C ALA A 34 -5.90 5.23 3.24
N PRO A 35 -6.93 5.09 4.09
CA PRO A 35 -8.30 5.34 3.67
C PRO A 35 -8.52 6.84 3.43
N THR A 36 -9.33 7.19 2.44
CA THR A 36 -9.72 8.60 2.20
C THR A 36 -10.79 9.08 3.18
N LEU A 37 -11.46 8.16 3.86
CA LEU A 37 -12.41 8.42 4.95
C LEU A 37 -11.79 8.06 6.31
N ALA A 38 -12.19 8.79 7.36
CA ALA A 38 -11.78 8.46 8.72
C ALA A 38 -12.27 7.07 9.18
N GLN A 39 -13.42 6.63 8.65
CA GLN A 39 -13.98 5.30 8.86
C GLN A 39 -14.44 4.74 7.50
N PRO A 40 -13.59 3.95 6.82
CA PRO A 40 -13.97 3.36 5.54
C PRO A 40 -15.08 2.34 5.72
N GLN A 41 -16.01 2.28 4.78
CA GLN A 41 -17.07 1.28 4.75
C GLN A 41 -16.55 0.07 3.98
N ASN A 42 -16.77 -1.14 4.50
CA ASN A 42 -16.38 -2.38 3.81
C ASN A 42 -14.92 -2.39 3.31
N ALA A 43 -13.98 -1.87 4.11
CA ALA A 43 -12.57 -1.68 3.74
C ALA A 43 -11.96 -2.90 3.05
N ALA A 44 -12.21 -4.11 3.58
CA ALA A 44 -11.70 -5.34 3.00
C ALA A 44 -12.17 -5.56 1.55
N SER A 45 -13.48 -5.40 1.30
CA SER A 45 -14.06 -5.59 -0.03
C SER A 45 -13.56 -4.54 -1.00
N ASN A 46 -13.51 -3.26 -0.60
CA ASN A 46 -13.04 -2.18 -1.47
C ASN A 46 -11.56 -2.35 -1.81
N ILE A 47 -10.72 -2.61 -0.81
CA ILE A 47 -9.28 -2.82 -1.02
C ILE A 47 -9.08 -4.00 -1.98
N VAL A 48 -9.71 -5.15 -1.72
CA VAL A 48 -9.54 -6.34 -2.57
C VAL A 48 -10.04 -6.05 -3.99
N PHE A 49 -11.28 -5.58 -4.16
CA PHE A 49 -11.86 -5.36 -5.49
C PHE A 49 -11.09 -4.33 -6.32
N SER A 50 -10.68 -3.22 -5.72
CA SER A 50 -9.92 -2.18 -6.43
C SER A 50 -8.48 -2.62 -6.74
N THR A 51 -7.86 -3.39 -5.84
CA THR A 51 -6.55 -4.03 -6.09
C THR A 51 -6.65 -4.98 -7.30
N LEU A 52 -7.65 -5.86 -7.32
CA LEU A 52 -7.90 -6.77 -8.44
C LEU A 52 -8.12 -6.01 -9.76
N SER A 53 -8.94 -4.96 -9.71
CA SER A 53 -9.25 -4.13 -10.87
C SER A 53 -7.98 -3.48 -11.44
N LYS A 54 -7.10 -2.95 -10.57
CA LYS A 54 -5.81 -2.39 -10.99
C LYS A 54 -4.87 -3.43 -11.58
N TRP A 55 -4.84 -4.63 -11.00
CA TRP A 55 -4.01 -5.72 -11.52
C TRP A 55 -4.39 -6.08 -12.94
N VAL A 56 -5.68 -6.36 -13.16
CA VAL A 56 -6.22 -6.78 -14.45
C VAL A 56 -5.94 -5.70 -15.51
N ASN A 57 -6.17 -4.43 -15.17
CA ASN A 57 -5.91 -3.32 -16.09
C ASN A 57 -4.42 -3.15 -16.43
N SER A 58 -3.52 -3.46 -15.49
CA SER A 58 -2.07 -3.26 -15.66
C SER A 58 -1.40 -4.41 -16.41
N THR A 59 -1.85 -5.64 -16.15
CA THR A 59 -1.27 -6.85 -16.75
C THR A 59 -1.98 -7.30 -18.02
N GLN A 60 -3.17 -6.77 -18.29
CA GLN A 60 -4.11 -7.27 -19.31
C GLN A 60 -4.47 -8.76 -19.10
N SER A 61 -4.21 -9.31 -17.91
CA SER A 61 -4.55 -10.70 -17.58
C SER A 61 -6.04 -10.79 -17.27
N LEU A 62 -6.71 -11.72 -17.94
CA LEU A 62 -8.10 -12.09 -17.61
C LEU A 62 -8.19 -12.97 -16.36
N TYR A 63 -7.06 -13.43 -15.83
CA TYR A 63 -7.00 -14.33 -14.68
C TYR A 63 -6.24 -13.70 -13.51
N PHE A 64 -6.89 -13.72 -12.35
CA PHE A 64 -6.28 -13.41 -11.06
C PHE A 64 -6.83 -14.36 -10.01
N SER A 65 -5.95 -14.96 -9.22
CA SER A 65 -6.34 -15.79 -8.07
C SER A 65 -6.13 -15.02 -6.78
N THR A 66 -7.10 -15.09 -5.87
CA THR A 66 -6.96 -14.53 -4.52
C THR A 66 -5.84 -15.20 -3.72
N SER A 67 -5.38 -16.39 -4.11
CA SER A 67 -4.20 -17.05 -3.53
C SER A 67 -2.91 -16.24 -3.69
N TYR A 68 -2.86 -15.37 -4.70
CA TYR A 68 -1.73 -14.47 -4.98
C TYR A 68 -1.60 -13.36 -3.93
N LEU A 69 -2.66 -13.11 -3.17
CA LEU A 69 -2.71 -12.04 -2.19
C LEU A 69 -2.65 -12.56 -0.76
N ASP A 70 -2.03 -11.76 0.11
CA ASP A 70 -2.32 -11.72 1.53
C ASP A 70 -3.19 -10.51 1.82
N THR A 71 -4.40 -10.77 2.33
CA THR A 71 -5.42 -9.75 2.62
C THR A 71 -5.69 -9.62 4.12
N ARG A 72 -4.86 -10.22 5.00
CA ARG A 72 -5.08 -10.18 6.46
C ARG A 72 -5.17 -8.76 7.03
N ASN A 73 -4.46 -7.82 6.41
CA ASN A 73 -4.41 -6.41 6.82
C ASN A 73 -5.42 -5.52 6.06
N THR A 74 -6.47 -6.06 5.45
CA THR A 74 -7.49 -5.23 4.77
C THR A 74 -8.71 -4.91 5.64
N THR A 75 -8.85 -5.56 6.80
CA THR A 75 -9.99 -5.39 7.72
C THR A 75 -9.73 -4.39 8.85
N LYS A 76 -8.47 -4.01 9.09
CA LYS A 76 -8.07 -3.06 10.13
C LYS A 76 -6.81 -2.30 9.73
N ALA A 77 -6.71 -1.04 10.17
CA ALA A 77 -5.51 -0.25 9.98
C ALA A 77 -4.31 -0.82 10.80
N PRO A 78 -3.05 -0.67 10.34
CA PRO A 78 -2.66 -0.11 9.03
C PRO A 78 -3.07 -1.03 7.88
N PHE A 79 -3.67 -0.45 6.83
CA PHE A 79 -4.19 -1.23 5.72
C PHE A 79 -3.08 -1.60 4.75
N SER A 80 -3.03 -2.87 4.33
CA SER A 80 -2.10 -3.30 3.28
C SER A 80 -2.56 -4.57 2.58
N VAL A 81 -2.05 -4.76 1.36
CA VAL A 81 -2.15 -6.02 0.61
C VAL A 81 -0.74 -6.48 0.24
N VAL A 82 -0.45 -7.77 0.37
CA VAL A 82 0.83 -8.34 -0.10
C VAL A 82 0.59 -9.21 -1.32
N PHE A 83 1.31 -8.95 -2.40
CA PHE A 83 1.44 -9.82 -3.56
C PHE A 83 2.54 -10.82 -3.27
N LYS A 84 2.20 -12.11 -3.20
CA LYS A 84 3.14 -13.19 -2.90
C LYS A 84 3.92 -13.55 -4.15
N ASP A 85 5.24 -13.61 -4.04
CA ASP A 85 6.09 -14.16 -5.08
C ASP A 85 5.84 -15.66 -5.27
N ASN A 86 6.35 -16.22 -6.37
CA ASN A 86 6.21 -17.62 -6.75
C ASN A 86 4.77 -18.19 -6.84
N MET A 87 3.74 -17.40 -6.51
CA MET A 87 2.33 -17.77 -6.56
C MET A 87 1.69 -17.29 -7.86
N ILE A 88 2.18 -16.18 -8.42
CA ILE A 88 1.66 -15.54 -9.62
C ILE A 88 2.36 -16.14 -10.85
N PRO A 89 1.64 -16.79 -11.78
CA PRO A 89 2.20 -17.21 -13.06
C PRO A 89 2.86 -16.02 -13.77
N ASP A 90 3.99 -16.25 -14.43
CA ASP A 90 4.79 -15.25 -15.16
C ASP A 90 5.42 -14.12 -14.32
N PHE A 91 5.03 -13.97 -13.05
CA PHE A 91 5.56 -12.97 -12.11
C PHE A 91 6.11 -13.64 -10.84
N GLN A 92 7.04 -14.57 -11.02
CA GLN A 92 7.54 -15.42 -9.93
C GLN A 92 8.56 -14.73 -9.03
N THR A 93 9.16 -13.61 -9.47
CA THR A 93 10.19 -12.89 -8.70
C THR A 93 9.66 -11.57 -8.15
N THR A 94 10.22 -11.13 -7.03
CA THR A 94 9.97 -9.79 -6.46
C THR A 94 10.15 -8.68 -7.49
N ASP A 95 11.20 -8.74 -8.32
CA ASP A 95 11.45 -7.74 -9.38
C ASP A 95 10.34 -7.73 -10.45
N SER A 96 9.86 -8.91 -10.85
CA SER A 96 8.79 -9.02 -11.84
C SER A 96 7.45 -8.46 -11.31
N ILE A 97 7.16 -8.68 -10.02
CA ILE A 97 5.98 -8.13 -9.36
C ILE A 97 6.11 -6.61 -9.22
N ALA A 98 7.28 -6.13 -8.79
CA ALA A 98 7.56 -4.71 -8.67
C ALA A 98 7.39 -3.98 -10.01
N ALA A 99 7.77 -4.59 -11.14
CA ALA A 99 7.57 -4.02 -12.47
C ALA A 99 6.08 -3.76 -12.77
N VAL A 100 5.19 -4.69 -12.43
CA VAL A 100 3.73 -4.50 -12.59
C VAL A 100 3.19 -3.46 -11.60
N LEU A 101 3.65 -3.48 -10.35
CA LEU A 101 3.21 -2.48 -9.36
C LEU A 101 3.70 -1.07 -9.73
N ASN A 102 4.84 -0.95 -10.42
CA ASN A 102 5.31 0.31 -10.98
C ASN A 102 4.44 0.80 -12.16
N THR A 103 3.66 -0.05 -12.82
CA THR A 103 2.65 0.44 -13.77
C THR A 103 1.36 0.86 -13.06
N TRP A 104 1.17 0.50 -11.78
CA TRP A 104 0.04 0.96 -10.98
C TRP A 104 0.16 2.40 -10.51
N VAL A 105 1.30 3.06 -10.81
CA VAL A 105 1.65 4.41 -10.36
C VAL A 105 0.47 5.35 -10.57
N GLY A 106 -0.15 5.67 -9.44
CA GLY A 106 -1.37 6.45 -9.31
C GLY A 106 -1.70 6.52 -7.83
N THR A 107 -2.26 7.65 -7.39
CA THR A 107 -2.38 7.95 -5.96
C THR A 107 -3.40 7.06 -5.24
N TYR A 108 -4.39 6.50 -5.95
CA TYR A 108 -5.53 5.78 -5.35
C TYR A 108 -5.86 4.46 -6.03
N LEU A 109 -6.54 3.55 -5.32
CA LEU A 109 -6.95 2.23 -5.81
C LEU A 109 -8.14 2.27 -6.80
N ALA A 110 -9.22 3.01 -6.51
CA ALA A 110 -10.49 2.92 -7.23
C ALA A 110 -10.68 3.87 -8.45
N GLY A 111 -9.62 4.57 -8.85
CA GLY A 111 -9.47 5.01 -10.25
C GLY A 111 -9.28 6.50 -10.47
N GLY A 112 -8.02 6.93 -10.40
CA GLY A 112 -7.53 8.16 -11.04
C GLY A 112 -6.67 9.02 -10.12
N ALA A 113 -6.36 10.24 -10.58
CA ALA A 113 -5.64 11.25 -9.79
C ALA A 113 -6.48 11.82 -8.62
N THR A 114 -7.81 11.66 -8.69
CA THR A 114 -8.76 12.20 -7.70
C THR A 114 -9.39 11.05 -6.91
N PRO A 115 -9.40 11.11 -5.56
CA PRO A 115 -10.00 10.07 -4.75
C PRO A 115 -11.52 10.05 -4.89
N LYS A 116 -12.09 8.84 -4.90
CA LYS A 116 -13.52 8.67 -4.61
C LYS A 116 -13.76 8.60 -3.10
N SER A 117 -15.01 8.84 -2.70
CA SER A 117 -15.45 8.53 -1.34
C SER A 117 -15.21 7.03 -1.10
N ASP A 118 -14.57 6.70 0.02
CA ASP A 118 -14.27 5.33 0.44
C ASP A 118 -13.20 4.60 -0.40
N ASP A 119 -12.35 5.39 -1.08
CA ASP A 119 -11.14 4.93 -1.77
C ASP A 119 -9.96 4.82 -0.79
N PHE A 120 -8.85 4.26 -1.27
CA PHE A 120 -7.61 4.11 -0.53
C PHE A 120 -6.44 4.71 -1.31
N ALA A 121 -5.72 5.62 -0.66
CA ALA A 121 -4.47 6.16 -1.16
C ALA A 121 -3.36 5.12 -1.03
N ILE A 122 -2.57 4.95 -2.09
CA ILE A 122 -1.34 4.15 -2.03
C ILE A 122 -0.26 5.01 -1.39
N THR A 123 0.25 4.59 -0.23
CA THR A 123 1.25 5.34 0.54
C THR A 123 2.65 4.75 0.45
N GLY A 124 2.79 3.52 -0.03
CA GLY A 124 4.07 2.87 -0.25
C GLY A 124 3.95 1.53 -0.96
N VAL A 125 5.02 1.16 -1.64
CA VAL A 125 5.24 -0.20 -2.16
C VAL A 125 6.59 -0.65 -1.62
N ASN A 126 6.60 -1.78 -0.90
CA ASN A 126 7.81 -2.37 -0.34
C ASN A 126 7.90 -3.82 -0.81
N CYS A 127 9.01 -4.16 -1.46
CA CYS A 127 9.25 -5.44 -2.07
C CYS A 127 10.50 -6.06 -1.43
N SER A 128 10.37 -7.27 -0.90
CA SER A 128 11.40 -7.98 -0.11
C SER A 128 11.50 -9.45 -0.50
#